data_AF-A0A3E1QBG7-F1
#
_entry.id   AF-A0A3E1QBG7-F1
#
_cell.length_a   1.000
_cell.length_b   1.000
_cell.length_c   1.000
_cell.angle_alpha   90.00
_cell.angle_beta   90.00
_cell.angle_gamma   90.00
#
_symmetry.space_group_name_H-M   'P 1'
#
loop_
_entity.id
_entity.type
_entity.pdbx_description
1 polymer ?
#
loop_
_entity_poly.entity_id
_entity_poly.type
_entity_poly.pdbx_seq_one_letter_code
_entity_poly.pdbx_strand_id
1 'polypeptide(L)'
;MIEIIASKMAFQNFGEVTSGFYKILIFTNILPILLFLFNFKKTALITLILIGLIIVPENLTLNNRLVKLKEESSNIILFAYQNKINNGSFPKNINEYKFKYPELKEHINYTQKIINHSEDKEYIKDHFGLIYHVGTRNTSHMLMKSDYFDNSGYIQWYYYPD
;
A
#
# COMPACT_ATOMS: atom_id res chain seq x y z
N MET A 1 -21.44 4.61 8.18
CA MET A 1 -20.27 5.16 8.89
C MET A 1 -19.04 4.26 8.76
N ILE A 2 -19.14 2.95 9.02
CA ILE A 2 -18.04 1.97 8.77
C ILE A 2 -17.61 1.94 7.29
N GLU A 3 -18.54 2.07 6.36
CA GLU A 3 -18.25 2.06 4.91
C GLU A 3 -17.40 3.25 4.45
N ILE A 4 -17.53 4.42 5.09
CA ILE A 4 -16.71 5.60 4.79
C ILE A 4 -15.27 5.39 5.28
N ILE A 5 -15.11 4.75 6.44
CA ILE A 5 -13.80 4.36 6.97
C ILE A 5 -13.17 3.29 6.08
N ALA A 6 -13.93 2.28 5.67
CA ALA A 6 -13.49 1.25 4.74
C ALA A 6 -13.09 1.84 3.38
N SER A 7 -13.83 2.82 2.86
CA SER A 7 -13.51 3.54 1.62
C SER A 7 -12.21 4.36 1.73
N LYS A 8 -12.00 5.08 2.84
CA LYS A 8 -10.74 5.78 3.12
C LYS A 8 -9.56 4.82 3.27
N MET A 9 -9.77 3.65 3.86
CA MET A 9 -8.75 2.61 3.99
C MET A 9 -8.47 1.92 2.65
N ALA A 10 -9.49 1.72 1.81
CA ALA A 10 -9.34 1.16 0.48
C ALA A 10 -8.51 2.06 -0.44
N PHE A 11 -8.65 3.38 -0.35
CA PHE A 11 -7.81 4.34 -1.08
C PHE A 11 -6.31 4.12 -0.80
N GLN A 12 -5.95 3.83 0.46
CA GLN A 12 -4.58 3.52 0.85
C GLN A 12 -4.11 2.12 0.44
N ASN A 13 -5.01 1.20 0.09
CA ASN A 13 -4.66 -0.17 -0.28
C ASN A 13 -4.54 -0.38 -1.80
N PHE A 14 -5.18 0.48 -2.61
CA PHE A 14 -5.58 0.07 -3.95
C PHE A 14 -5.40 1.07 -5.10
N GLY A 15 -4.81 2.24 -4.92
CA GLY A 15 -4.76 3.19 -6.05
C GLY A 15 -6.10 3.91 -6.30
N GLU A 16 -6.10 4.82 -7.28
CA GLU A 16 -7.27 5.64 -7.65
C GLU A 16 -8.36 4.83 -8.36
N VAL A 17 -7.96 3.89 -9.23
CA VAL A 17 -8.86 3.06 -10.06
C VAL A 17 -9.79 2.18 -9.22
N THR A 18 -9.27 1.57 -8.16
CA THR A 18 -10.07 0.68 -7.31
C THR A 18 -10.86 1.43 -6.23
N SER A 19 -10.52 2.70 -5.95
CA SER A 19 -11.41 3.61 -5.20
C SER A 19 -12.74 3.81 -5.94
N GLY A 20 -12.69 3.77 -7.29
CA GLY A 20 -13.86 3.72 -8.16
C GLY A 20 -14.70 2.46 -7.95
N PHE A 21 -14.06 1.29 -7.87
CA PHE A 21 -14.76 0.03 -7.56
C PHE A 21 -15.40 0.02 -6.18
N TYR A 22 -14.73 0.57 -5.16
CA TYR A 22 -15.33 0.71 -3.82
C TYR A 22 -16.47 1.71 -3.80
N LYS A 23 -16.40 2.79 -4.59
CA LYS A 23 -17.55 3.69 -4.81
C LYS A 23 -18.71 2.94 -5.46
N ILE A 24 -18.45 2.10 -6.48
CA ILE A 24 -19.46 1.24 -7.12
C ILE A 24 -20.06 0.24 -6.12
N LEU A 25 -19.23 -0.35 -5.23
CA LEU A 25 -19.70 -1.26 -4.18
C LEU A 25 -20.58 -0.53 -3.13
N ILE A 26 -20.27 0.72 -2.81
CA ILE A 26 -21.18 1.54 -1.99
C ILE A 26 -22.51 1.77 -2.72
N PHE A 27 -22.50 1.96 -4.04
CA PHE A 27 -23.74 2.01 -4.84
C PHE A 27 -24.50 0.67 -4.83
N THR A 28 -23.83 -0.49 -4.71
CA THR A 28 -24.54 -1.78 -4.58
C THR A 28 -25.34 -1.91 -3.29
N ASN A 29 -25.07 -1.12 -2.24
CA ASN A 29 -25.93 -1.07 -1.06
C ASN A 29 -27.31 -0.41 -1.33
N ILE A 30 -27.50 0.24 -2.48
CA ILE A 30 -28.81 0.76 -2.89
C ILE A 30 -29.79 -0.39 -3.22
N LEU A 31 -29.30 -1.54 -3.69
CA LEU A 31 -30.13 -2.71 -4.01
C LEU A 31 -30.92 -3.24 -2.79
N PRO A 32 -30.28 -3.51 -1.63
CA PRO A 32 -30.99 -3.85 -0.40
C PRO A 32 -32.03 -2.80 0.03
N ILE A 33 -31.70 -1.50 -0.13
CA ILE A 33 -32.60 -0.40 0.23
C ILE A 33 -33.84 -0.38 -0.68
N LEU A 34 -33.66 -0.52 -2.00
CA LEU A 34 -34.76 -0.60 -2.95
C LEU A 34 -35.63 -1.83 -2.69
N LEU A 35 -35.02 -3.01 -2.48
CA LEU A 35 -35.75 -4.23 -2.12
C LEU A 35 -36.59 -4.06 -0.84
N PHE A 36 -36.06 -3.34 0.14
CA PHE A 36 -36.78 -3.03 1.36
C PHE A 36 -37.98 -2.09 1.11
N LEU A 37 -37.81 -1.05 0.28
CA LEU A 37 -38.87 -0.10 -0.08
C LEU A 37 -40.00 -0.76 -0.87
N PHE A 38 -39.71 -1.78 -1.69
CA PHE A 38 -40.72 -2.57 -2.42
C PHE A 38 -41.31 -3.74 -1.59
N ASN A 39 -41.19 -3.70 -0.25
CA ASN A 39 -41.69 -4.70 0.70
C ASN A 39 -41.02 -6.10 0.66
N PHE A 40 -39.91 -6.28 -0.06
CA PHE A 40 -39.13 -7.54 -0.05
C PHE A 40 -38.14 -7.62 1.12
N LYS A 41 -38.64 -7.42 2.35
CA LYS A 41 -37.79 -7.25 3.56
C LYS A 41 -36.84 -8.43 3.82
N LYS A 42 -37.31 -9.67 3.62
CA LYS A 42 -36.46 -10.88 3.79
C LYS A 42 -35.35 -10.94 2.76
N THR A 43 -35.66 -10.66 1.50
CA THR A 43 -34.69 -10.65 0.40
C THR A 43 -33.67 -9.54 0.60
N ALA A 44 -34.11 -8.34 1.00
CA ALA A 44 -33.21 -7.23 1.32
C ALA A 44 -32.19 -7.59 2.42
N LEU A 45 -32.64 -8.26 3.48
CA LEU A 45 -31.76 -8.69 4.58
C LEU A 45 -30.75 -9.74 4.11
N ILE A 46 -31.18 -10.74 3.34
CA ILE A 46 -30.29 -11.78 2.81
C ILE A 46 -29.23 -11.16 1.89
N THR A 47 -29.65 -10.26 0.98
CA THR A 47 -28.72 -9.55 0.08
C THR A 47 -27.72 -8.71 0.85
N LEU A 48 -28.15 -7.98 1.89
CA LEU A 48 -27.25 -7.19 2.73
C LEU A 48 -26.19 -8.07 3.43
N ILE A 49 -26.62 -9.21 3.98
CA ILE A 49 -25.71 -10.15 4.65
C ILE A 49 -24.71 -10.74 3.65
N LEU A 50 -25.17 -11.13 2.46
CA LEU A 50 -24.29 -11.67 1.41
C LEU A 50 -23.24 -10.65 0.96
N ILE A 51 -23.66 -9.40 0.74
CA ILE A 51 -22.73 -8.31 0.39
C ILE A 51 -21.69 -8.12 1.51
N GLY A 52 -22.13 -8.08 2.77
CA GLY A 52 -21.23 -7.96 3.93
C GLY A 52 -20.23 -9.12 4.01
N LEU A 53 -20.67 -10.35 3.79
CA LEU A 53 -19.82 -11.54 3.83
C LEU A 53 -18.79 -11.59 2.70
N ILE A 54 -19.06 -10.99 1.55
CA ILE A 54 -18.10 -10.93 0.44
C ILE A 54 -17.10 -9.79 0.67
N ILE A 55 -17.58 -8.59 1.00
CA ILE A 55 -16.74 -7.39 1.04
C ILE A 55 -15.84 -7.35 2.29
N VAL A 56 -16.38 -7.70 3.46
CA VAL A 56 -15.69 -7.48 4.75
C VAL A 56 -14.43 -8.34 4.89
N PRO A 57 -14.43 -9.66 4.61
CA PRO A 57 -13.24 -10.49 4.82
C PRO A 57 -12.07 -10.10 3.93
N GLU A 58 -12.32 -9.75 2.67
CA GLU A 58 -11.28 -9.33 1.74
C GLU A 58 -10.64 -8.02 2.20
N ASN A 59 -11.46 -7.02 2.58
CA ASN A 59 -10.97 -5.75 3.11
C ASN A 59 -10.12 -5.91 4.37
N LEU A 60 -10.54 -6.77 5.30
CA LEU A 60 -9.78 -7.05 6.51
C LEU A 60 -8.42 -7.69 6.20
N THR A 61 -8.39 -8.64 5.26
CA THR A 61 -7.16 -9.33 4.84
C THR A 61 -6.16 -8.35 4.23
N LEU A 62 -6.61 -7.48 3.34
CA LEU A 62 -5.76 -6.50 2.68
C LEU A 62 -5.29 -5.41 3.63
N ASN A 63 -6.14 -4.98 4.55
CA ASN A 63 -5.74 -4.00 5.56
C ASN A 63 -4.67 -4.57 6.50
N ASN A 64 -4.83 -5.83 6.93
CA ASN A 64 -3.80 -6.52 7.71
C ASN A 64 -2.48 -6.61 6.92
N ARG A 65 -2.55 -6.90 5.62
CA ARG A 65 -1.37 -6.89 4.75
C ARG A 65 -0.71 -5.52 4.65
N LEU A 66 -1.49 -4.44 4.50
CA LEU A 66 -0.95 -3.07 4.47
C LEU A 66 -0.22 -2.72 5.76
N VAL A 67 -0.80 -3.05 6.92
CA VAL A 67 -0.15 -2.81 8.23
C VAL A 67 1.20 -3.51 8.29
N LYS A 68 1.24 -4.80 7.93
CA LYS A 68 2.48 -5.57 7.88
C LYS A 68 3.48 -5.01 6.87
N LEU A 69 3.04 -4.59 5.69
CA LEU A 69 3.91 -3.97 4.67
C LEU A 69 4.53 -2.66 5.15
N LYS A 70 3.76 -1.81 5.83
CA LYS A 70 4.28 -0.57 6.44
C LYS A 70 5.33 -0.86 7.51
N GLU A 71 5.08 -1.85 8.35
CA GLU A 71 6.03 -2.30 9.37
C GLU A 71 7.32 -2.86 8.74
N GLU A 72 7.18 -3.79 7.80
CA GLU A 72 8.31 -4.40 7.07
C GLU A 72 9.13 -3.34 6.34
N SER A 73 8.46 -2.39 5.70
CA SER A 73 9.12 -1.29 4.98
C SER A 73 9.93 -0.40 5.93
N SER A 74 9.40 -0.12 7.12
CA SER A 74 10.11 0.64 8.15
C SER A 74 11.36 -0.10 8.64
N ASN A 75 11.29 -1.42 8.77
CA ASN A 75 12.43 -2.26 9.16
C ASN A 75 13.51 -2.32 8.06
N ILE A 76 13.11 -2.43 6.79
CA ILE A 76 14.03 -2.41 5.64
C ILE A 76 14.75 -1.06 5.56
N ILE A 77 14.02 0.04 5.77
CA ILE A 77 14.60 1.38 5.85
C ILE A 77 15.64 1.44 6.97
N LEU A 78 15.29 1.00 8.18
CA LEU A 78 16.22 1.01 9.31
C LEU A 78 17.49 0.23 8.99
N PHE A 79 17.36 -0.96 8.39
CA PHE A 79 18.48 -1.77 7.90
C PHE A 79 19.34 -1.00 6.91
N ALA A 80 18.74 -0.34 5.92
CA ALA A 80 19.47 0.43 4.91
C ALA A 80 20.29 1.58 5.55
N TYR A 81 19.71 2.28 6.53
CA TYR A 81 20.42 3.34 7.27
C TYR A 81 21.53 2.80 8.15
N GLN A 82 21.32 1.67 8.84
CA GLN A 82 22.38 1.01 9.61
C GLN A 82 23.55 0.62 8.69
N ASN A 83 23.26 0.07 7.51
CA ASN A 83 24.29 -0.24 6.52
C ASN A 83 25.03 1.03 6.07
N LYS A 84 24.32 2.15 5.88
CA LYS A 84 24.97 3.43 5.54
C LYS A 84 25.91 3.93 6.64
N ILE A 85 25.51 3.82 7.90
CA ILE A 85 26.35 4.22 9.05
C ILE A 85 27.62 3.37 9.10
N ASN A 86 27.50 2.06 8.87
CA ASN A 86 28.62 1.13 9.00
C ASN A 86 29.57 1.13 7.78
N ASN A 87 29.01 1.26 6.57
CA ASN A 87 29.72 1.05 5.31
C ASN A 87 29.84 2.33 4.46
N GLY A 88 29.37 3.47 4.95
CA GLY A 88 29.39 4.75 4.26
C GLY A 88 28.44 4.86 3.07
N SER A 89 27.62 3.85 2.77
CA SER A 89 26.71 3.85 1.63
C SER A 89 25.48 2.98 1.86
N PHE A 90 24.37 3.30 1.18
CA PHE A 90 23.19 2.45 1.19
C PHE A 90 23.47 1.11 0.46
N PRO A 91 22.83 0.02 0.89
CA PRO A 91 23.12 -1.29 0.33
C PRO A 91 22.57 -1.39 -1.10
N LYS A 92 23.24 -2.15 -1.97
CA LYS A 92 22.79 -2.33 -3.37
C LYS A 92 21.52 -3.16 -3.48
N ASN A 93 21.28 -4.03 -2.50
CA ASN A 93 20.12 -4.90 -2.37
C ASN A 93 19.87 -5.20 -0.90
N ILE A 94 18.76 -5.86 -0.60
CA ILE A 94 18.35 -6.22 0.76
C ILE A 94 18.44 -7.73 1.00
N ASN A 95 19.37 -8.43 0.34
CA ASN A 95 19.49 -9.89 0.48
C ASN A 95 19.93 -10.32 1.88
N GLU A 96 20.68 -9.47 2.57
CA GLU A 96 21.15 -9.69 3.95
C GLU A 96 20.08 -9.31 4.99
N TYR A 97 19.02 -8.59 4.58
CA TYR A 97 17.91 -8.27 5.44
C TYR A 97 17.02 -9.49 5.66
N LYS A 98 16.75 -9.82 6.93
CA LYS A 98 15.86 -10.90 7.30
C LYS A 98 14.43 -10.38 7.46
N PHE A 99 13.56 -10.79 6.54
CA PHE A 99 12.16 -10.41 6.58
C PHE A 99 11.46 -10.91 7.85
N LYS A 100 10.72 -10.02 8.52
CA LYS A 100 9.85 -10.38 9.64
C LYS A 100 8.59 -11.08 9.14
N TYR A 101 8.08 -10.65 7.98
CA TYR A 101 6.97 -11.27 7.25
C TYR A 101 7.46 -11.82 5.90
N PRO A 102 8.01 -13.06 5.86
CA PRO A 102 8.57 -13.65 4.64
C PRO A 102 7.58 -13.73 3.47
N GLU A 103 6.29 -13.88 3.77
CA GLU A 103 5.21 -13.91 2.79
C GLU A 103 5.07 -12.61 2.00
N LEU A 104 5.60 -11.49 2.51
CA LEU A 104 5.52 -10.18 1.88
C LEU A 104 6.72 -9.85 0.99
N LYS A 105 7.69 -10.76 0.86
CA LYS A 105 8.90 -10.49 0.07
C LYS A 105 8.57 -10.11 -1.38
N GLU A 106 7.62 -10.80 -2.00
CA GLU A 106 7.21 -10.53 -3.39
C GLU A 106 6.46 -9.21 -3.55
N HIS A 107 5.94 -8.68 -2.44
CA HIS A 107 5.22 -7.42 -2.40
C HIS A 107 6.15 -6.20 -2.33
N ILE A 108 7.44 -6.41 -2.09
CA ILE A 108 8.42 -5.34 -1.84
C ILE A 108 9.51 -5.38 -2.90
N ASN A 109 9.82 -4.21 -3.45
CA ASN A 109 10.89 -3.99 -4.41
C ASN A 109 11.84 -2.90 -3.89
N TYR A 110 13.08 -3.29 -3.60
CA TYR A 110 14.15 -2.38 -3.22
C TYR A 110 15.04 -2.09 -4.43
N THR A 111 15.38 -0.83 -4.63
CA THR A 111 16.18 -0.42 -5.78
C THR A 111 16.92 0.89 -5.55
N GLN A 112 18.13 0.99 -6.06
CA GLN A 112 18.84 2.28 -6.17
C GLN A 112 18.63 2.95 -7.53
N LYS A 113 18.03 2.23 -8.49
CA LYS A 113 17.95 2.66 -9.90
C LYS A 113 16.78 3.58 -10.20
N ILE A 114 15.68 3.54 -9.44
CA ILE A 114 14.49 4.36 -9.75
C ILE A 114 14.75 5.86 -9.48
N ILE A 115 15.88 6.19 -8.86
CA ILE A 115 16.32 7.57 -8.61
C ILE A 115 17.23 8.09 -9.74
N ASN A 116 17.29 7.38 -10.88
CA ASN A 116 18.14 7.67 -12.03
C ASN A 116 17.56 8.78 -12.94
N HIS A 117 17.42 9.99 -12.42
CA HIS A 117 17.50 11.17 -13.30
C HIS A 117 18.94 11.67 -13.46
N SER A 118 19.88 11.12 -12.68
CA SER A 118 21.30 11.43 -12.73
C SER A 118 22.12 10.16 -12.93
N GLU A 119 23.09 10.17 -13.86
CA GLU A 119 24.09 9.10 -14.06
C GLU A 119 25.23 9.17 -13.02
N ASP A 120 25.12 10.07 -12.04
CA ASP A 120 26.13 10.29 -11.02
C ASP A 120 26.24 9.10 -10.05
N LYS A 121 27.41 8.46 -10.05
CA LYS A 121 27.75 7.31 -9.20
C LYS A 121 27.81 7.66 -7.72
N GLU A 122 28.09 8.91 -7.37
CA GLU A 122 28.11 9.38 -5.99
C GLU A 122 26.69 9.52 -5.45
N TYR A 123 25.78 10.06 -6.27
CA TYR A 123 24.36 10.16 -5.98
C TYR A 123 23.72 8.79 -5.69
N ILE A 124 24.02 7.77 -6.50
CA ILE A 124 23.48 6.40 -6.32
C ILE A 124 23.88 5.77 -4.98
N LYS A 125 25.07 6.08 -4.45
CA LYS A 125 25.52 5.53 -3.16
C LYS A 125 24.75 6.09 -1.97
N ASP A 126 24.20 7.29 -2.15
CA ASP A 126 23.52 8.05 -1.11
C ASP A 126 22.00 8.01 -1.19
N HIS A 127 21.46 7.23 -2.12
CA HIS A 127 20.03 7.16 -2.40
C HIS A 127 19.55 5.70 -2.50
N PHE A 128 18.32 5.47 -2.05
CA PHE A 128 17.59 4.22 -2.29
C PHE A 128 16.09 4.49 -2.38
N GLY A 129 15.40 3.62 -3.11
CA GLY A 129 13.96 3.56 -3.21
C GLY A 129 13.44 2.21 -2.73
N LEU A 130 12.30 2.25 -2.05
CA LEU A 130 11.56 1.07 -1.63
C LEU A 130 10.13 1.22 -2.14
N ILE A 131 9.70 0.28 -2.98
CA ILE A 131 8.34 0.22 -3.49
C ILE A 131 7.65 -0.98 -2.88
N TYR A 132 6.40 -0.85 -2.47
CA TYR A 132 5.60 -2.00 -2.11
C TYR A 132 4.17 -1.93 -2.66
N HIS A 133 3.54 -3.09 -2.80
CA HIS A 133 2.15 -3.20 -3.23
C HIS A 133 1.32 -4.11 -2.32
N VAL A 134 0.06 -3.74 -2.09
CA VAL A 134 -0.82 -4.47 -1.16
C VAL A 134 -1.62 -5.54 -1.90
N GLY A 135 -2.41 -5.13 -2.89
CA GLY A 135 -3.33 -6.01 -3.61
C GLY A 135 -2.78 -6.49 -4.94
N THR A 136 -2.66 -5.58 -5.91
CA THR A 136 -2.16 -5.85 -7.26
C THR A 136 -0.78 -5.22 -7.44
N ARG A 137 0.01 -5.73 -8.39
CA ARG A 137 1.35 -5.18 -8.70
C ARG A 137 1.33 -3.72 -9.18
N ASN A 138 0.14 -3.19 -9.49
CA ASN A 138 -0.06 -1.84 -9.97
C ASN A 138 -0.29 -0.83 -8.83
N THR A 139 -0.38 -1.27 -7.56
CA THR A 139 -0.57 -0.36 -6.43
C THR A 139 0.78 -0.08 -5.77
N SER A 140 1.53 0.87 -6.31
CA SER A 140 2.90 1.15 -5.85
C SER A 140 2.94 2.28 -4.82
N HIS A 141 3.25 1.94 -3.58
CA HIS A 141 3.69 2.93 -2.59
C HIS A 141 5.19 3.06 -2.67
N MET A 142 5.68 4.28 -2.83
CA MET A 142 7.09 4.55 -2.97
C MET A 142 7.63 5.31 -1.76
N LEU A 143 8.66 4.75 -1.15
CA LEU A 143 9.48 5.37 -0.12
C LEU A 143 10.81 5.72 -0.77
N MET A 144 11.07 7.02 -0.93
CA MET A 144 12.37 7.52 -1.39
C MET A 144 12.95 8.42 -0.32
N LYS A 145 14.27 8.32 -0.15
CA LYS A 145 15.05 9.48 0.21
C LYS A 145 15.46 10.13 -1.12
N SER A 146 14.90 11.28 -1.44
CA SER A 146 15.20 12.01 -2.66
C SER A 146 15.55 13.44 -2.30
N ASP A 147 16.77 13.87 -2.60
CA ASP A 147 17.18 15.27 -2.51
C ASP A 147 16.40 16.17 -3.51
N TYR A 148 15.58 15.57 -4.39
CA TYR A 148 14.77 16.26 -5.41
C TYR A 148 13.56 17.01 -4.83
N PHE A 149 13.13 16.68 -3.62
CA PHE A 149 12.02 17.36 -2.92
C PHE A 149 12.54 17.95 -1.61
N ASP A 150 13.21 19.10 -1.74
CA ASP A 150 13.56 20.10 -0.71
C ASP A 150 13.97 19.59 0.68
N ASN A 151 15.26 19.74 1.00
CA ASN A 151 15.82 20.07 2.33
C ASN A 151 15.27 19.37 3.59
N SER A 152 14.60 18.23 3.45
CA SER A 152 14.05 17.47 4.55
C SER A 152 14.92 16.23 4.71
N GLY A 153 15.62 16.12 5.83
CA GLY A 153 16.41 14.92 6.20
C GLY A 153 15.55 13.68 6.47
N TYR A 154 14.34 13.61 5.91
CA TYR A 154 13.29 12.67 6.24
C TYR A 154 12.83 11.89 5.01
N ILE A 155 12.43 10.64 5.25
CA ILE A 155 11.84 9.77 4.24
C ILE A 155 10.40 10.23 4.02
N GLN A 156 10.06 10.61 2.81
CA GLN A 156 8.71 11.01 2.45
C GLN A 156 7.95 9.81 1.86
N TRP A 157 6.70 9.67 2.28
CA TRP A 157 5.78 8.68 1.74
C TRP A 157 5.18 9.25 0.45
N TYR A 158 5.59 8.73 -0.70
CA TYR A 158 4.98 9.07 -1.97
C TYR A 158 3.99 7.99 -2.36
N TYR A 159 2.75 8.42 -2.56
CA TYR A 159 1.73 7.61 -3.19
C TYR A 159 1.70 8.01 -4.66
N TYR A 160 2.03 7.08 -5.55
CA TYR A 160 1.79 7.22 -6.97
C TYR A 160 0.50 6.47 -7.29
N PRO A 161 -0.64 7.19 -7.43
CA PRO A 161 -1.76 6.62 -8.16
C PRO A 161 -1.33 6.49 -9.63
N ASP A 162 -1.60 5.34 -10.24
CA ASP A 162 -1.69 5.26 -11.70
C ASP A 162 -2.89 6.07 -12.19
#